data_AF-A0A0C9TEZ9-F1
#
_entry.id   AF-A0A0C9TEZ9-F1
#
_cell.length_a   1.000
_cell.length_b   1.000
_cell.length_c   1.000
_cell.angle_alpha   90.00
_cell.angle_beta   90.00
_cell.angle_gamma   90.00
#
_symmetry.space_group_name_H-M   'P 1'
#
loop_
_entity.id
_entity.type
_entity.pdbx_description
1 polymer ?
#
loop_
_entity_poly.entity_id
_entity_poly.type
_entity_poly.pdbx_seq_one_letter_code
_entity_poly.pdbx_strand_id
1 'polypeptide(L)'
;QPTLAQLKTTLGEVVKDFDEVYILIDALDECDSQAELLEWMQSLQSSTKGLHLLVTSRPERIIEDRMSNSSHARISLNSELLDDDIKTYVDEHVQ
;
A
#
# COMPACT_ATOMS: atom_id res chain seq x y z
N GLN A 1 17.74 18.97 6.78
CA GLN A 1 16.74 18.00 6.28
C GLN A 1 15.79 17.68 7.43
N PRO A 2 14.46 17.55 7.21
CA PRO A 2 13.53 17.19 8.27
C PRO A 2 13.84 15.78 8.80
N THR A 3 13.59 15.56 10.09
CA THR A 3 13.69 14.24 10.71
C THR A 3 12.50 13.38 10.31
N LEU A 4 12.63 12.05 10.43
CA LEU A 4 11.52 11.12 10.20
C LEU A 4 10.32 11.44 11.11
N ALA A 5 10.58 11.83 12.36
CA ALA A 5 9.53 12.24 13.29
C ALA A 5 8.77 13.48 12.79
N GLN A 6 9.48 14.48 12.25
CA GLN A 6 8.84 15.65 11.65
C GLN A 6 7.98 15.26 10.45
N LEU A 7 8.46 14.39 9.57
CA LEU A 7 7.70 13.91 8.41
C LEU A 7 6.42 13.16 8.84
N LYS A 8 6.53 12.24 9.80
CA LYS A 8 5.38 11.48 10.33
C LYS A 8 4.34 12.40 10.97
N THR A 9 4.77 13.37 11.77
CA THR A 9 3.86 14.34 12.41
C THR A 9 3.18 15.22 11.37
N THR A 10 3.93 15.83 10.45
CA THR A 10 3.37 16.73 9.44
C THR A 10 2.39 16.01 8.54
N LEU A 11 2.70 14.79 8.08
CA LEU A 11 1.74 14.02 7.28
C LEU A 11 0.49 13.69 8.10
N GLY A 12 0.64 13.28 9.36
CA GLY A 12 -0.50 13.00 10.24
C GLY A 12 -1.39 14.20 10.49
N GLU A 13 -0.84 15.42 10.54
CA GLU A 13 -1.61 16.67 10.62
C GLU A 13 -2.34 16.93 9.30
N VAL A 14 -1.64 16.85 8.16
CA VAL A 14 -2.24 17.04 6.83
C VAL A 14 -3.41 16.09 6.60
N VAL A 15 -3.27 14.80 6.95
CA VAL A 15 -4.35 13.82 6.75
C VAL A 15 -5.59 14.16 7.59
N LYS A 16 -5.43 14.73 8.79
CA LYS A 16 -6.55 15.09 9.68
C LYS A 16 -7.34 16.31 9.23
N ASP A 17 -6.79 17.11 8.32
CA ASP A 17 -7.45 18.31 7.81
C ASP A 17 -8.49 18.00 6.71
N PHE A 18 -8.60 16.74 6.28
CA PHE A 18 -9.55 16.30 5.26
C PHE A 18 -10.48 15.23 5.83
N ASP A 19 -11.72 15.20 5.32
CA ASP A 19 -12.70 14.19 5.71
C ASP A 19 -12.33 12.80 5.18
N GLU A 20 -11.84 12.72 3.94
CA GLU A 20 -11.48 11.48 3.26
C GLU A 20 -10.12 11.63 2.58
N VAL A 21 -9.19 10.72 2.86
CA VAL A 21 -7.83 10.73 2.33
C VAL A 21 -7.48 9.36 1.79
N TYR A 22 -6.89 9.33 0.59
CA TYR A 22 -6.43 8.12 -0.06
C TYR A 22 -4.92 8.19 -0.26
N ILE A 23 -4.19 7.23 0.29
CA ILE A 23 -2.74 7.09 0.09
C ILE A 23 -2.49 5.80 -0.68
N LEU A 24 -1.86 5.95 -1.85
CA LEU A 24 -1.41 4.85 -2.69
C LEU A 24 0.10 4.66 -2.50
N ILE A 25 0.51 3.47 -2.09
CA ILE A 25 1.92 3.09 -1.94
C ILE A 25 2.23 2.03 -2.98
N ASP A 26 3.11 2.37 -3.91
CA ASP A 26 3.57 1.45 -4.93
C ASP A 26 4.83 0.68 -4.47
N ALA A 27 4.91 -0.59 -4.82
CA ALA A 27 6.06 -1.47 -4.62
C ALA A 27 6.61 -1.45 -3.18
N LEU A 28 5.75 -1.71 -2.19
CA LEU A 28 6.16 -1.70 -0.77
C LEU A 28 7.32 -2.66 -0.47
N ASP A 29 7.45 -3.75 -1.22
CA ASP A 29 8.54 -4.72 -1.09
C ASP A 29 9.94 -4.12 -1.37
N GLU A 30 10.03 -3.03 -2.13
CA GLU A 30 11.29 -2.33 -2.41
C GLU A 30 11.72 -1.38 -1.26
N CYS A 31 10.95 -1.29 -0.17
CA CYS A 31 11.30 -0.48 1.00
C CYS A 31 12.22 -1.26 1.95
N ASP A 32 13.40 -0.72 2.30
CA ASP A 32 14.30 -1.38 3.26
C ASP A 32 13.71 -1.52 4.68
N SER A 33 12.73 -0.69 5.03
CA SER A 33 12.14 -0.58 6.38
C SER A 33 10.66 -0.97 6.42
N GLN A 34 10.27 -2.00 5.66
CA GLN A 34 8.89 -2.46 5.52
C GLN A 34 8.17 -2.65 6.87
N ALA A 35 8.85 -3.23 7.86
CA ALA A 35 8.28 -3.50 9.18
C ALA A 35 7.86 -2.21 9.90
N GLU A 36 8.76 -1.23 9.96
CA GLU A 36 8.49 0.06 10.62
C GLU A 36 7.42 0.84 9.87
N LEU A 37 7.44 0.80 8.54
CA LEU A 37 6.46 1.46 7.68
C LEU A 37 5.06 0.88 7.89
N LEU A 38 4.92 -0.45 7.89
CA LEU A 38 3.65 -1.15 8.13
C LEU A 38 3.08 -0.86 9.51
N GLU A 39 3.92 -0.90 10.56
CA GLU A 39 3.49 -0.58 11.93
C GLU A 39 3.03 0.88 12.05
N TRP A 40 3.75 1.81 11.43
CA TRP A 40 3.37 3.22 11.42
C TRP A 40 2.07 3.46 10.62
N MET A 41 1.89 2.81 9.47
CA MET A 41 0.65 2.91 8.67
C MET A 41 -0.57 2.43 9.44
N GLN A 42 -0.44 1.31 10.16
CA GLN A 42 -1.51 0.79 11.02
C GLN A 42 -1.85 1.78 12.15
N SER A 43 -0.84 2.41 12.75
CA SER A 43 -1.03 3.48 13.74
C SER A 43 -1.72 4.71 13.15
N LEU A 44 -1.36 5.09 11.92
CA LEU A 44 -1.95 6.24 11.24
C LEU A 44 -3.42 6.00 10.90
N GLN A 45 -3.77 4.83 10.35
CA GLN A 45 -5.16 4.44 10.06
C GLN A 45 -6.02 4.33 11.32
N SER A 46 -5.49 3.74 12.40
CA SER A 46 -6.24 3.60 13.65
C SER A 46 -6.50 4.94 14.34
N SER A 47 -5.65 5.94 14.12
CA SER A 47 -5.78 7.28 14.72
C SER A 47 -6.46 8.31 13.82
N THR A 48 -6.74 7.97 12.56
CA THR A 48 -7.27 8.91 11.56
C THR A 48 -8.49 8.33 10.85
N LYS A 49 -9.65 8.92 11.11
CA LYS A 49 -10.89 8.56 10.41
C LYS A 49 -10.81 9.03 8.95
N GLY A 50 -11.47 8.30 8.05
CA GLY A 50 -11.49 8.64 6.62
C GLY A 50 -10.19 8.36 5.87
N LEU A 51 -9.20 7.72 6.50
CA LEU A 51 -7.96 7.32 5.83
C LEU A 51 -8.10 5.95 5.16
N HIS A 52 -7.91 5.92 3.85
CA HIS A 52 -7.89 4.74 3.01
C HIS A 52 -6.48 4.50 2.48
N LEU A 53 -5.97 3.28 2.64
CA LEU A 53 -4.67 2.87 2.12
C LEU A 53 -4.85 1.82 1.03
N LEU A 54 -4.17 2.02 -0.09
CA LEU A 54 -3.99 1.00 -1.12
C LEU A 54 -2.48 0.79 -1.31
N VAL A 55 -2.06 -0.47 -1.30
CA VAL A 55 -0.66 -0.85 -1.35
C VAL A 55 -0.48 -1.93 -2.40
N THR A 56 0.53 -1.79 -3.25
CA THR A 56 1.00 -2.86 -4.14
C THR A 56 2.29 -3.44 -3.58
N SER A 57 2.45 -4.76 -3.69
CA SER A 57 3.71 -5.41 -3.36
C SER A 57 3.80 -6.79 -3.99
N ARG A 58 5.02 -7.34 -4.05
CA ARG A 58 5.22 -8.79 -4.14
C ARG A 58 4.68 -9.50 -2.88
N PRO A 59 4.39 -10.81 -2.95
CA PRO A 59 3.90 -11.59 -1.81
C PRO A 59 5.05 -11.93 -0.83
N GLU A 60 5.66 -10.91 -0.24
CA GLU A 60 6.69 -11.10 0.77
C GLU A 60 6.07 -11.44 2.13
N ARG A 61 6.61 -12.46 2.80
CA ARG A 61 6.04 -13.01 4.03
C ARG A 61 5.78 -11.97 5.11
N ILE A 62 6.68 -11.00 5.30
CA ILE A 62 6.50 -9.95 6.31
C ILE A 62 5.30 -9.05 6.01
N ILE A 63 5.09 -8.71 4.74
CA ILE A 63 3.95 -7.92 4.28
C ILE A 63 2.67 -8.75 4.46
N GLU A 64 2.70 -10.02 4.06
CA GLU A 64 1.57 -10.94 4.22
C GLU A 64 1.18 -11.12 5.68
N ASP A 65 2.14 -11.44 6.56
CA ASP A 65 1.88 -11.70 7.98
C ASP A 65 1.30 -10.46 8.68
N ARG A 66 1.79 -9.25 8.35
CA ARG A 66 1.36 -8.00 8.99
C ARG A 66 0.04 -7.46 8.43
N MET A 67 -0.24 -7.71 7.15
CA MET A 67 -1.50 -7.30 6.51
C MET A 67 -2.62 -8.33 6.67
N SER A 68 -2.32 -9.61 6.90
CA SER A 68 -3.35 -10.65 7.07
C SER A 68 -4.16 -10.51 8.35
N ASN A 69 -3.61 -9.85 9.38
CA ASN A 69 -4.27 -9.66 10.68
C ASN A 69 -5.23 -8.45 10.70
N SER A 70 -5.58 -7.91 9.54
CA SER A 70 -6.32 -6.65 9.41
C SER A 70 -7.61 -6.83 8.62
N SER A 71 -8.50 -5.83 8.70
CA SER A 71 -9.71 -5.75 7.87
C SER A 71 -9.43 -5.36 6.41
N HIS A 72 -8.18 -5.39 5.96
CA HIS A 72 -7.83 -4.99 4.60
C HIS A 72 -8.30 -6.03 3.58
N ALA A 73 -8.87 -5.56 2.47
CA ALA A 73 -9.12 -6.40 1.33
C ALA A 73 -7.77 -6.72 0.65
N ARG A 74 -7.52 -8.01 0.38
CA ARG A 74 -6.36 -8.45 -0.38
C ARG A 74 -6.79 -8.87 -1.77
N ILE A 75 -6.18 -8.27 -2.78
CA ILE A 75 -6.37 -8.64 -4.18
C ILE A 75 -5.06 -9.27 -4.65
N SER A 76 -5.10 -10.57 -4.93
CA SER A 76 -3.95 -11.28 -5.51
C SER A 76 -4.09 -11.31 -7.02
N LEU A 77 -3.14 -10.69 -7.71
CA LEU A 77 -3.01 -10.76 -9.17
C LEU A 77 -2.28 -12.07 -9.50
N ASN A 78 -3.04 -13.15 -9.68
CA ASN A 78 -2.51 -14.48 -10.00
C ASN A 78 -2.43 -14.71 -11.52
N SER A 79 -1.49 -15.56 -11.94
CA SER A 79 -1.14 -15.74 -13.35
C SER A 79 -2.31 -16.27 -14.20
N GLU A 80 -3.16 -17.15 -13.69
CA GLU A 80 -4.23 -17.75 -14.52
C GLU A 80 -5.22 -16.73 -15.09
N LEU A 81 -5.50 -15.63 -14.38
CA LEU A 81 -6.35 -14.54 -14.90
C LEU A 81 -5.53 -13.51 -15.70
N LEU A 82 -4.27 -13.30 -15.31
CA LEU A 82 -3.36 -12.36 -15.97
C LEU A 82 -2.82 -12.89 -17.31
N ASP A 83 -2.70 -14.21 -17.50
CA ASP A 83 -2.03 -14.74 -18.68
C ASP A 83 -2.88 -14.47 -19.93
N ASP A 84 -4.20 -14.60 -19.82
CA ASP A 84 -5.14 -14.30 -20.91
C ASP A 84 -5.25 -12.79 -21.18
N ASP A 85 -5.21 -11.94 -20.14
CA ASP A 85 -5.27 -10.49 -20.30
C ASP A 85 -3.97 -9.91 -20.90
N ILE A 86 -2.80 -10.38 -20.44
CA ILE A 86 -1.48 -10.03 -20.98
C ILE A 86 -1.40 -10.48 -22.43
N LYS A 87 -1.83 -11.71 -22.75
CA LYS A 87 -1.84 -12.21 -24.11
C LYS A 87 -2.71 -11.34 -25.02
N THR A 88 -3.93 -11.02 -24.59
CA THR A 88 -4.85 -10.16 -25.35
C THR A 88 -4.22 -8.79 -25.61
N TYR A 89 -3.62 -8.18 -24.60
CA TYR A 89 -2.97 -6.88 -24.74
C TYR A 89 -1.82 -6.92 -25.76
N VAL A 90 -0.95 -7.94 -25.68
CA VAL A 90 0.19 -8.11 -26.59
C VAL A 90 -0.30 -8.34 -28.02
N ASP A 91 -1.30 -9.21 -28.22
CA ASP A 91 -1.86 -9.52 -29.54
C ASP A 91 -2.48 -8.26 -30.21
N GLU A 92 -3.05 -7.34 -29.43
CA GLU A 92 -3.65 -6.09 -29.92
C GLU A 92 -2.64 -4.98 -30.21
N HIS A 93 -1.55 -4.88 -29.44
CA HIS A 93 -0.65 -3.71 -29.45
C HIS A 93 0.71 -3.96 -30.09
N VAL A 94 1.05 -5.23 -30.36
CA VAL A 94 2.31 -5.63 -30.97
C VAL A 94 2.03 -6.33 -32.29
N GLN A 95 1.60 -5.54 -33.30
CA GLN A 95 1.63 -5.90 -34.71
C GLN A 95 2.60 -5.02 -35.48
#